data_AF-A0A661N1B2-F1
#
_entry.id   AF-A0A661N1B2-F1
#
_cell.length_a   1.000
_cell.length_b   1.000
_cell.length_c   1.000
_cell.angle_alpha   90.00
_cell.angle_beta   90.00
_cell.angle_gamma   90.00
#
_symmetry.space_group_name_H-M   'P 1'
#
loop_
_entity.id
_entity.type
_entity.pdbx_description
1 polymer ?
#
loop_
_entity_poly.entity_id
_entity_poly.type
_entity_poly.pdbx_seq_one_letter_code
_entity_poly.pdbx_strand_id
1 'polypeptide(L)'
;MSLSYCLLSVVSALVLASCKGPVRSTRLVAVSFVVESDPGVRLPRARVTVDGDPAGESDSNGIVQTKIRGVPGQRLMIQHQCPAGHAAPSESKVLRLRRFEGLDGFEPPPMEITLRCVPTERIAAFVIKAEKGPDLPVLLNGESVARTNGLGVAHFSRRNAAGTDFKVVLDTRDHPHLLPQLPTRLFTLTDAEEIFVFEQSFEVRNEPRRRTHRRPRITKIE
;
A
#
# COMPACT_ATOMS: atom_id res chain seq x y z
N MET A 1 67.89 -75.93 16.12
CA MET A 1 66.82 -75.04 16.63
C MET A 1 66.96 -73.69 15.93
N SER A 2 66.19 -73.44 14.87
CA SER A 2 66.01 -72.10 14.29
C SER A 2 64.61 -72.05 13.67
N LEU A 3 63.66 -71.42 14.38
CA LEU A 3 62.30 -71.20 13.92
C LEU A 3 62.28 -70.00 12.97
N SER A 4 61.78 -70.22 11.75
CA SER A 4 61.55 -69.19 10.74
C SER A 4 60.05 -68.87 10.75
N TYR A 5 59.69 -67.69 11.28
CA TYR A 5 58.31 -67.18 11.26
C TYR A 5 58.13 -66.28 10.02
N CYS A 6 57.36 -66.76 9.06
CA CYS A 6 56.93 -65.98 7.90
C CYS A 6 55.67 -65.18 8.28
N LEU A 7 55.84 -63.87 8.48
CA LEU A 7 54.77 -62.90 8.75
C LEU A 7 53.90 -62.71 7.50
N LEU A 8 52.68 -63.24 7.53
CA LEU A 8 51.63 -62.92 6.55
C LEU A 8 51.12 -61.48 6.80
N SER A 9 51.44 -60.57 5.89
CA SER A 9 50.81 -59.24 5.83
C SER A 9 49.45 -59.33 5.16
N VAL A 10 48.38 -59.07 5.92
CA VAL A 10 47.00 -58.97 5.42
C VAL A 10 46.81 -57.57 4.83
N VAL A 11 46.69 -57.49 3.50
CA VAL A 11 46.35 -56.26 2.77
C VAL A 11 44.84 -56.06 2.86
N SER A 12 44.39 -55.20 3.78
CA SER A 12 43.00 -54.72 3.85
C SER A 12 42.71 -53.77 2.69
N ALA A 13 42.07 -54.29 1.65
CA ALA A 13 41.50 -53.50 0.57
C ALA A 13 40.26 -52.74 1.06
N LEU A 14 40.41 -51.48 1.47
CA LEU A 14 39.30 -50.56 1.67
C LEU A 14 38.68 -50.24 0.31
N VAL A 15 37.57 -50.88 -0.01
CA VAL A 15 36.70 -50.51 -1.13
C VAL A 15 36.06 -49.16 -0.79
N LEU A 16 36.63 -48.07 -1.31
CA LEU A 16 36.01 -46.75 -1.36
C LEU A 16 34.80 -46.84 -2.29
N ALA A 17 33.66 -47.31 -1.77
CA ALA A 17 32.36 -47.17 -2.40
C ALA A 17 32.03 -45.66 -2.47
N SER A 18 32.48 -45.01 -3.54
CA SER A 18 32.07 -43.65 -3.88
C SER A 18 30.61 -43.71 -4.32
N CYS A 19 29.71 -43.53 -3.35
CA CYS A 19 28.29 -43.32 -3.62
C CYS A 19 28.16 -42.03 -4.43
N LYS A 20 28.13 -42.15 -5.77
CA LYS A 20 27.63 -41.10 -6.66
C LYS A 20 26.17 -40.85 -6.27
N GLY A 21 25.95 -39.79 -5.51
CA GLY A 21 24.59 -39.35 -5.17
C GLY A 21 23.76 -39.13 -6.43
N PRO A 22 22.42 -39.32 -6.37
CA PRO A 22 21.56 -39.16 -7.51
C PRO A 22 21.71 -37.76 -8.12
N VAL A 23 22.00 -37.70 -9.42
CA VAL A 23 22.14 -36.45 -10.17
C VAL A 23 20.79 -35.73 -10.14
N ARG A 24 20.72 -34.60 -9.44
CA ARG A 24 19.54 -33.74 -9.45
C ARG A 24 19.46 -33.07 -10.82
N SER A 25 18.55 -33.53 -11.67
CA SER A 25 18.32 -32.91 -12.97
C SER A 25 17.65 -31.55 -12.79
N THR A 26 18.30 -30.50 -13.31
CA THR A 26 17.68 -29.19 -13.48
C THR A 26 16.57 -29.29 -14.51
N ARG A 27 15.42 -28.65 -14.24
CA ARG A 27 14.30 -28.56 -15.18
C ARG A 27 13.98 -27.10 -15.46
N LEU A 28 13.42 -26.85 -16.64
CA LEU A 28 12.79 -25.57 -16.96
C LEU A 28 11.37 -25.60 -16.42
N VAL A 29 11.00 -24.58 -15.67
CA VAL A 29 9.66 -24.38 -15.11
C VAL A 29 9.09 -23.10 -15.73
N ALA A 30 7.94 -23.20 -16.38
CA ALA A 30 7.23 -22.03 -16.89
C ALA A 30 6.61 -21.25 -15.72
N VAL A 31 6.86 -19.94 -15.68
CA VAL A 31 6.37 -19.03 -14.65
C VAL A 31 5.79 -17.80 -15.32
N SER A 32 4.63 -17.35 -14.81
CA SER A 32 3.96 -16.12 -15.20
C SER A 32 3.94 -15.18 -14.00
N PHE A 33 4.67 -14.07 -14.08
CA PHE A 33 4.57 -13.02 -13.08
C PHE A 33 3.48 -12.04 -13.49
N VAL A 34 2.51 -11.86 -12.61
CA VAL A 34 1.41 -10.90 -12.76
C VAL A 34 1.75 -9.68 -11.91
N VAL A 35 2.01 -8.55 -12.54
CA VAL A 35 2.33 -7.30 -11.84
C VAL A 35 1.07 -6.44 -11.74
N GLU A 36 0.73 -6.06 -10.52
CA GLU A 36 -0.46 -5.26 -10.22
C GLU A 36 -0.09 -4.02 -9.39
N SER A 37 -0.77 -2.91 -9.62
CA SER A 37 -0.65 -1.72 -8.76
C SER A 37 -1.56 -1.83 -7.54
N ASP A 38 -2.84 -2.02 -7.81
CA ASP A 38 -3.92 -2.33 -6.87
C ASP A 38 -4.58 -3.65 -7.27
N PRO A 39 -5.35 -4.32 -6.39
CA PRO A 39 -5.97 -5.60 -6.72
C PRO A 39 -6.75 -5.57 -8.04
N GLY A 40 -6.30 -6.37 -9.01
CA GLY A 40 -6.91 -6.46 -10.35
C GLY A 40 -6.49 -5.39 -11.35
N VAL A 41 -5.69 -4.40 -10.95
CA VAL A 41 -5.17 -3.35 -11.85
C VAL A 41 -3.78 -3.74 -12.34
N ARG A 42 -3.69 -4.16 -13.60
CA ARG A 42 -2.45 -4.62 -14.23
C ARG A 42 -1.49 -3.47 -14.51
N LEU A 43 -0.21 -3.69 -14.22
CA LEU A 43 0.82 -2.66 -14.33
C LEU A 43 1.93 -3.04 -15.33
N PRO A 44 2.09 -2.29 -16.43
CA PRO A 44 3.16 -2.52 -17.40
C PRO A 44 4.51 -1.95 -16.90
N ARG A 45 5.59 -2.34 -17.59
CA ARG A 45 6.95 -1.78 -17.43
C ARG A 45 7.62 -2.02 -16.08
N ALA A 46 7.19 -3.03 -15.34
CA ALA A 46 7.88 -3.48 -14.15
C ALA A 46 8.93 -4.53 -14.51
N ARG A 47 10.16 -4.35 -14.05
CA ARG A 47 11.27 -5.29 -14.32
C ARG A 47 11.30 -6.35 -13.23
N VAL A 48 11.37 -7.62 -13.61
CA VAL A 48 11.42 -8.76 -12.69
C VAL A 48 12.78 -9.44 -12.78
N THR A 49 13.35 -9.78 -11.63
CA THR A 49 14.58 -10.58 -11.52
C THR A 49 14.36 -11.80 -10.63
N VAL A 50 15.10 -12.86 -10.92
CA VAL A 50 15.07 -14.13 -10.18
C VAL A 50 16.51 -14.46 -9.79
N ASP A 51 16.79 -14.53 -8.50
CA ASP A 51 18.14 -14.70 -7.94
C ASP A 51 19.16 -13.67 -8.50
N GLY A 52 18.67 -12.48 -8.87
CA GLY A 52 19.45 -11.39 -9.48
C GLY A 52 19.51 -11.41 -11.01
N ASP A 53 19.15 -12.53 -11.66
CA ASP A 53 19.12 -12.64 -13.11
C ASP A 53 17.86 -11.99 -13.71
N PRO A 54 17.95 -11.28 -14.84
CA PRO A 54 16.78 -10.66 -15.49
C PRO A 54 15.80 -11.73 -15.98
N ALA A 55 14.56 -11.66 -15.51
CA ALA A 55 13.47 -12.55 -15.94
C ALA A 55 12.63 -11.94 -17.06
N GLY A 56 12.48 -10.60 -17.07
CA GLY A 56 11.76 -9.85 -18.09
C GLY A 56 11.19 -8.52 -17.58
N GLU A 57 10.40 -7.87 -18.42
CA GLU A 57 9.66 -6.64 -18.12
C GLU A 57 8.17 -6.87 -18.42
N SER A 58 7.26 -6.36 -17.57
CA SER A 58 5.83 -6.60 -17.73
C SER A 58 5.28 -5.88 -18.96
N ASP A 59 4.49 -6.59 -19.75
CA ASP A 59 3.84 -6.08 -20.96
C ASP A 59 2.63 -5.18 -20.65
N SER A 60 1.88 -4.77 -21.68
CA SER A 60 0.66 -3.98 -21.53
C SER A 60 -0.45 -4.65 -20.70
N ASN A 61 -0.38 -5.96 -20.52
CA ASN A 61 -1.30 -6.74 -19.69
C ASN A 61 -0.76 -6.95 -18.26
N GLY A 62 0.38 -6.33 -17.93
CA GLY A 62 1.06 -6.48 -16.66
C GLY A 62 1.62 -7.88 -16.43
N ILE A 63 1.99 -8.60 -17.50
CA ILE A 63 2.45 -9.99 -17.39
C ILE A 63 3.91 -10.11 -17.85
N VAL A 64 4.70 -10.92 -17.12
CA VAL A 64 6.01 -11.42 -17.54
C VAL A 64 5.95 -12.94 -17.62
N GLN A 65 6.04 -13.50 -18.82
CA GLN A 65 6.15 -14.94 -19.02
C GLN A 65 7.61 -15.34 -19.23
N THR A 66 8.10 -16.30 -18.45
CA THR A 66 9.48 -16.78 -18.56
C THR A 66 9.61 -18.26 -18.19
N LYS A 67 10.78 -18.85 -18.48
CA LYS A 67 11.13 -20.20 -18.06
C LYS A 67 12.35 -20.12 -17.14
N ILE A 68 12.18 -20.58 -15.91
CA ILE A 68 13.25 -20.57 -14.90
C ILE A 68 13.87 -21.95 -14.84
N ARG A 69 15.21 -22.02 -14.85
CA ARG A 69 15.93 -23.26 -14.63
C ARG A 69 16.14 -23.47 -13.13
N GLY A 70 15.77 -24.63 -12.62
CA GLY A 70 16.06 -24.97 -11.23
C GLY A 70 15.84 -26.43 -10.89
N VAL A 71 16.19 -26.78 -9.66
CA VAL A 71 15.97 -28.12 -9.10
C VAL A 71 14.74 -28.15 -8.19
N PRO A 72 13.99 -29.26 -8.14
CA PRO A 72 12.90 -29.41 -7.18
C PRO A 72 13.38 -29.15 -5.74
N GLY A 73 12.62 -28.34 -5.01
CA GLY A 73 12.94 -27.91 -3.65
C GLY A 73 13.80 -26.65 -3.57
N GLN A 74 14.39 -26.18 -4.67
CA GLN A 74 15.14 -24.92 -4.70
C GLN A 74 14.25 -23.74 -4.33
N ARG A 75 14.81 -22.83 -3.53
CA ARG A 75 14.21 -21.53 -3.20
C ARG A 75 14.83 -20.49 -4.12
N LEU A 76 13.97 -19.76 -4.82
CA LEU A 76 14.33 -18.70 -5.73
C LEU A 76 13.84 -17.38 -5.13
N MET A 77 14.71 -16.39 -5.03
CA MET A 77 14.39 -15.05 -4.60
C MET A 77 13.86 -14.26 -5.79
N ILE A 78 12.63 -13.76 -5.68
CA ILE A 78 12.01 -12.92 -6.70
C ILE A 78 12.07 -11.48 -6.22
N GLN A 79 12.63 -10.63 -7.06
CA GLN A 79 12.67 -9.19 -6.86
C GLN A 79 12.05 -8.51 -8.08
N HIS A 80 11.55 -7.31 -7.88
CA HIS A 80 11.01 -6.51 -8.97
C HIS A 80 11.24 -5.03 -8.73
N GLN A 81 11.45 -4.31 -9.82
CA GLN A 81 11.54 -2.87 -9.84
C GLN A 81 10.28 -2.30 -10.47
N CYS A 82 9.56 -1.50 -9.68
CA CYS A 82 8.33 -0.85 -10.11
C CYS A 82 8.61 0.34 -11.03
N PRO A 83 7.70 0.66 -11.97
CA PRO A 83 7.79 1.86 -12.78
C PRO A 83 7.61 3.12 -11.92
N ALA A 84 7.84 4.29 -12.54
CA ALA A 84 7.68 5.59 -11.87
C ALA A 84 6.29 5.73 -11.22
N GLY A 85 6.26 6.39 -10.06
CA GLY A 85 5.03 6.58 -9.27
C GLY A 85 4.58 5.35 -8.47
N HIS A 86 5.36 4.27 -8.46
CA HIS A 86 5.05 3.04 -7.74
C HIS A 86 6.26 2.51 -6.97
N ALA A 87 6.01 1.82 -5.86
CA ALA A 87 7.03 1.21 -5.01
C ALA A 87 6.76 -0.29 -4.80
N ALA A 88 7.83 -1.07 -4.70
CA ALA A 88 7.73 -2.47 -4.30
C ALA A 88 7.59 -2.55 -2.77
N PRO A 89 6.81 -3.50 -2.24
CA PRO A 89 6.82 -3.82 -0.81
C PRO A 89 8.24 -4.17 -0.34
N SER A 90 8.56 -3.88 0.92
CA SER A 90 9.87 -4.17 1.52
C SER A 90 10.18 -5.67 1.62
N GLU A 91 9.15 -6.51 1.62
CA GLU A 91 9.30 -7.96 1.72
C GLU A 91 9.58 -8.60 0.36
N SER A 92 10.75 -9.25 0.25
CA SER A 92 11.10 -10.05 -0.93
C SER A 92 10.26 -11.32 -1.01
N LYS A 93 9.85 -11.70 -2.21
CA LYS A 93 9.09 -12.95 -2.43
C LYS A 93 10.03 -14.12 -2.65
N VAL A 94 9.69 -15.27 -2.09
CA VAL A 94 10.44 -16.51 -2.27
C VAL A 94 9.57 -17.55 -2.94
N LEU A 95 9.97 -17.98 -4.13
CA LEU A 95 9.36 -19.11 -4.84
C LEU A 95 10.09 -20.40 -4.48
N ARG A 96 9.36 -21.42 -4.05
CA ARG A 96 9.89 -22.77 -3.89
C ARG A 96 9.46 -23.64 -5.07
N LEU A 97 10.42 -24.07 -5.89
CA LEU A 97 10.13 -24.97 -7.00
C LEU A 97 9.63 -26.31 -6.47
N ARG A 98 8.41 -26.69 -6.86
CA ARG A 98 7.85 -28.00 -6.55
C ARG A 98 7.98 -28.90 -7.77
N ARG A 99 8.05 -30.21 -7.53
CA ARG A 99 7.93 -31.18 -8.61
C ARG A 99 6.47 -31.18 -9.07
N PHE A 100 6.21 -30.60 -10.23
CA PHE A 100 4.95 -30.79 -10.94
C PHE A 100 5.18 -31.81 -12.04
N GLU A 101 4.51 -32.95 -11.94
CA GLU A 101 4.35 -33.91 -13.03
C GLU A 101 2.98 -33.64 -13.62
N GLY A 102 2.92 -33.32 -14.91
CA GLY A 102 1.64 -33.18 -15.59
C GLY A 102 0.92 -34.52 -15.59
N LEU A 103 -0.39 -34.50 -15.28
CA LEU A 103 -1.24 -35.67 -15.49
C LEU A 103 -1.33 -35.91 -17.01
N ASP A 104 -1.18 -37.17 -17.43
CA ASP A 104 -1.38 -37.63 -18.81
C ASP A 104 -0.40 -37.08 -19.88
N GLY A 105 0.81 -36.65 -19.48
CA GLY A 105 1.86 -36.25 -20.42
C GLY A 105 1.72 -34.83 -20.99
N PHE A 106 0.75 -34.05 -20.52
CA PHE A 106 0.64 -32.63 -20.85
C PHE A 106 1.68 -31.79 -20.11
N GLU A 107 2.16 -30.71 -20.74
CA GLU A 107 2.97 -29.72 -20.04
C GLU A 107 2.13 -29.08 -18.92
N PRO A 108 2.65 -29.00 -17.69
CA PRO A 108 1.92 -28.35 -16.60
C PRO A 108 1.70 -26.87 -16.91
N PRO A 109 0.57 -26.28 -16.48
CA PRO A 109 0.32 -24.86 -16.67
C PRO A 109 1.43 -24.02 -16.00
N PRO A 110 1.71 -22.80 -16.54
CA PRO A 110 2.69 -21.92 -15.95
C PRO A 110 2.28 -21.59 -14.51
N MET A 111 3.27 -21.56 -13.61
CA MET A 111 3.03 -21.13 -12.25
C MET A 111 2.79 -19.63 -12.21
N GLU A 112 1.64 -19.20 -11.69
CA GLU A 112 1.32 -17.78 -11.57
C GLU A 112 1.81 -17.21 -10.24
N ILE A 113 2.45 -16.03 -10.29
CA ILE A 113 2.93 -15.31 -9.11
C ILE A 113 2.57 -13.83 -9.24
N THR A 114 1.73 -13.33 -8.33
CA THR A 114 1.39 -11.91 -8.29
C THR A 114 2.48 -11.11 -7.60
N LEU A 115 2.95 -10.04 -8.24
CA LEU A 115 3.88 -9.03 -7.72
C LEU A 115 3.12 -7.71 -7.58
N ARG A 116 3.34 -6.98 -6.49
CA ARG A 116 2.65 -5.72 -6.22
C ARG A 116 3.58 -4.53 -6.35
N CYS A 117 3.09 -3.49 -6.99
CA CYS A 117 3.75 -2.20 -7.14
C CYS A 117 2.79 -1.11 -6.68
N VAL A 118 2.76 -0.82 -5.39
CA VAL A 118 1.79 0.12 -4.81
C VAL A 118 2.10 1.56 -5.27
N PRO A 119 1.10 2.37 -5.63
CA PRO A 119 1.28 3.79 -5.88
C PRO A 119 1.99 4.51 -4.73
N THR A 120 2.92 5.40 -5.04
CA THR A 120 3.64 6.19 -4.03
C THR A 120 2.78 7.29 -3.42
N GLU A 121 1.71 7.67 -4.10
CA GLU A 121 0.72 8.64 -3.64
C GLU A 121 -0.69 8.07 -3.81
N ARG A 122 -1.55 8.35 -2.84
CA ARG A 122 -2.98 8.07 -2.84
C ARG A 122 -3.76 9.38 -2.86
N ILE A 123 -4.99 9.32 -3.35
CA ILE A 123 -5.90 10.48 -3.38
C ILE A 123 -6.74 10.46 -2.10
N ALA A 124 -6.69 11.56 -1.36
CA ALA A 124 -7.62 11.87 -0.29
C ALA A 124 -8.61 12.93 -0.78
N ALA A 125 -9.89 12.59 -0.85
CA ALA A 125 -10.96 13.54 -1.14
C ALA A 125 -11.70 13.88 0.15
N PHE A 126 -12.02 15.16 0.36
CA PHE A 126 -12.67 15.65 1.56
C PHE A 126 -14.01 16.26 1.20
N VAL A 127 -15.04 15.90 1.96
CA VAL A 127 -16.37 16.52 1.91
C VAL A 127 -16.65 17.12 3.28
N ILE A 128 -16.90 18.42 3.30
CA ILE A 128 -17.16 19.20 4.50
C ILE A 128 -18.64 19.57 4.51
N LYS A 129 -19.32 19.30 5.62
CA LYS A 129 -20.69 19.74 5.88
C LYS A 129 -20.73 20.50 7.20
N ALA A 130 -20.86 21.81 7.10
CA ALA A 130 -20.93 22.75 8.20
C ALA A 130 -22.38 23.27 8.35
N GLU A 131 -23.22 22.56 9.10
CA GLU A 131 -24.61 23.00 9.29
C GLU A 131 -24.64 24.35 10.03
N LYS A 132 -25.34 25.33 9.44
CA LYS A 132 -25.37 26.73 9.90
C LYS A 132 -24.00 27.43 9.90
N GLY A 133 -23.02 26.89 9.18
CA GLY A 133 -21.70 27.49 8.96
C GLY A 133 -21.42 27.78 7.48
N PRO A 134 -22.17 28.71 6.84
CA PRO A 134 -21.85 29.16 5.49
C PRO A 134 -20.58 30.02 5.45
N ASP A 135 -19.92 30.06 4.31
CA ASP A 135 -18.75 30.91 4.03
C ASP A 135 -17.54 30.74 4.98
N LEU A 136 -17.44 29.58 5.65
CA LEU A 136 -16.35 29.28 6.57
C LEU A 136 -15.10 28.81 5.79
N PRO A 137 -13.92 29.41 6.02
CA PRO A 137 -12.67 28.87 5.51
C PRO A 137 -12.43 27.45 6.06
N VAL A 138 -12.00 26.56 5.17
CA VAL A 138 -11.54 25.22 5.52
C VAL A 138 -10.03 25.21 5.47
N LEU A 139 -9.41 24.87 6.59
CA LEU A 139 -7.96 24.77 6.71
C LEU A 139 -7.54 23.30 6.70
N LEU A 140 -6.49 22.97 5.94
CA LEU A 140 -5.81 21.69 5.99
C LEU A 140 -4.40 21.92 6.51
N ASN A 141 -4.06 21.35 7.66
CA ASN A 141 -2.76 21.53 8.31
C ASN A 141 -2.37 23.02 8.50
N GLY A 142 -3.37 23.90 8.65
CA GLY A 142 -3.19 25.34 8.85
C GLY A 142 -3.26 26.19 7.57
N GLU A 143 -3.25 25.59 6.38
CA GLU A 143 -3.38 26.29 5.10
C GLU A 143 -4.84 26.36 4.67
N SER A 144 -5.32 27.51 4.16
CA SER A 144 -6.68 27.61 3.62
C SER A 144 -6.76 26.93 2.26
N VAL A 145 -7.59 25.88 2.16
CA VAL A 145 -7.69 25.03 0.97
C VAL A 145 -9.04 25.11 0.27
N ALA A 146 -10.08 25.54 0.99
CA ALA A 146 -11.44 25.70 0.48
C ALA A 146 -12.22 26.68 1.37
N ARG A 147 -13.45 26.99 0.96
CA ARG A 147 -14.44 27.73 1.75
C ARG A 147 -15.81 27.08 1.58
N THR A 148 -16.60 26.99 2.65
CA THR A 148 -17.97 26.47 2.57
C THR A 148 -18.86 27.42 1.79
N ASN A 149 -19.77 26.87 0.99
CA ASN A 149 -20.74 27.66 0.24
C ASN A 149 -21.90 28.12 1.13
N GLY A 150 -22.93 28.75 0.53
CA GLY A 150 -24.11 29.20 1.27
C GLY A 150 -24.93 28.09 1.95
N LEU A 151 -24.72 26.83 1.58
CA LEU A 151 -25.33 25.66 2.23
C LEU A 151 -24.41 25.02 3.29
N GLY A 152 -23.24 25.62 3.56
CA GLY A 152 -22.26 25.08 4.49
C GLY A 152 -21.45 23.91 3.92
N VAL A 153 -21.39 23.73 2.60
CA VAL A 153 -20.68 22.59 1.98
C VAL A 153 -19.40 23.05 1.29
N ALA A 154 -18.32 22.29 1.45
CA ALA A 154 -17.08 22.40 0.67
C ALA A 154 -16.55 21.02 0.29
N HIS A 155 -15.77 20.95 -0.78
CA HIS A 155 -15.00 19.75 -1.12
C HIS A 155 -13.64 20.12 -1.71
N PHE A 156 -12.64 19.27 -1.52
CA PHE A 156 -11.31 19.39 -2.11
C PHE A 156 -10.61 18.03 -2.10
N SER A 157 -9.48 17.90 -2.80
CA SER A 157 -8.65 16.70 -2.78
C SER A 157 -7.17 17.01 -2.63
N ARG A 158 -6.40 16.01 -2.18
CA ARG A 158 -4.94 16.03 -2.08
C ARG A 158 -4.35 14.69 -2.51
N ARG A 159 -3.15 14.74 -3.07
CA ARG A 159 -2.32 13.55 -3.35
C ARG A 159 -1.19 13.52 -2.34
N ASN A 160 -1.07 12.44 -1.59
CA ASN A 160 -0.06 12.27 -0.56
C ASN A 160 0.28 10.78 -0.40
N ALA A 161 1.41 10.47 0.23
CA ALA A 161 1.75 9.10 0.58
C ALA A 161 0.72 8.49 1.55
N ALA A 162 0.53 7.17 1.47
CA ALA A 162 -0.23 6.43 2.48
C ALA A 162 0.37 6.64 3.89
N GLY A 163 -0.49 6.65 4.90
CA GLY A 163 -0.13 6.97 6.28
C GLY A 163 -0.02 8.46 6.59
N THR A 164 -0.28 9.35 5.61
CA THR A 164 -0.28 10.80 5.86
C THR A 164 -1.48 11.19 6.72
N ASP A 165 -1.22 11.97 7.78
CA ASP A 165 -2.25 12.56 8.61
C ASP A 165 -2.69 13.94 8.09
N PHE A 166 -4.00 14.16 8.15
CA PHE A 166 -4.65 15.39 7.73
C PHE A 166 -5.44 15.99 8.89
N LYS A 167 -5.05 17.20 9.29
CA LYS A 167 -5.81 18.01 10.24
C LYS A 167 -6.69 19.00 9.48
N VAL A 168 -7.98 18.72 9.46
CA VAL A 168 -8.99 19.60 8.84
C VAL A 168 -9.64 20.45 9.92
N VAL A 169 -9.71 21.76 9.70
CA VAL A 169 -10.29 22.73 10.63
C VAL A 169 -11.29 23.60 9.89
N LEU A 170 -12.46 23.84 10.49
CA LEU A 170 -13.34 24.93 10.05
C LEU A 170 -12.98 26.19 10.82
N ASP A 171 -12.53 27.22 10.11
CA ASP A 171 -12.08 28.46 10.74
C ASP A 171 -13.28 29.36 11.07
N THR A 172 -13.63 29.41 12.35
CA THR A 172 -14.75 30.22 12.86
C THR A 172 -14.29 31.51 13.54
N ARG A 173 -13.01 31.90 13.44
CA ARG A 173 -12.48 33.08 14.15
C ARG A 173 -13.22 34.37 13.80
N ASP A 174 -13.60 34.52 12.53
CA ASP A 174 -14.39 35.67 12.05
C ASP A 174 -15.90 35.53 12.33
N HIS A 175 -16.32 34.42 12.95
CA HIS A 175 -17.70 34.08 13.26
C HIS A 175 -17.86 33.76 14.76
N PRO A 176 -17.71 34.76 15.65
CA PRO A 176 -17.70 34.55 17.11
C PRO A 176 -19.04 34.07 17.69
N HIS A 177 -20.11 34.18 16.91
CA HIS A 177 -21.45 33.72 17.28
C HIS A 177 -21.68 32.22 17.03
N LEU A 178 -20.79 31.55 16.28
CA LEU A 178 -20.86 30.12 16.03
C LEU A 178 -20.14 29.35 17.14
N LEU A 179 -20.73 28.25 17.58
CA LEU A 179 -20.10 27.32 18.53
C LEU A 179 -20.21 25.87 18.01
N PRO A 180 -19.19 25.02 18.21
CA PRO A 180 -17.91 25.32 18.87
C PRO A 180 -16.98 26.18 18.00
N GLN A 181 -15.96 26.76 18.63
CA GLN A 181 -14.92 27.52 17.92
C GLN A 181 -13.82 26.58 17.42
N LEU A 182 -13.36 26.79 16.19
CA LEU A 182 -12.28 26.02 15.53
C LEU A 182 -12.45 24.48 15.59
N PRO A 183 -13.63 23.93 15.23
CA PRO A 183 -13.80 22.49 15.24
C PRO A 183 -12.80 21.84 14.28
N THR A 184 -12.17 20.78 14.80
CA THR A 184 -11.02 20.15 14.18
C THR A 184 -11.28 18.65 14.07
N ARG A 185 -10.91 18.06 12.94
CA ARG A 185 -10.95 16.62 12.72
C ARG A 185 -9.63 16.12 12.14
N LEU A 186 -9.17 14.99 12.64
CA LEU A 186 -7.99 14.29 12.13
C LEU A 186 -8.45 13.12 11.26
N PHE A 187 -7.76 12.93 10.13
CA PHE A 187 -7.92 11.80 9.23
C PHE A 187 -6.55 11.23 8.90
N THR A 188 -6.47 9.93 8.63
CA THR A 188 -5.24 9.28 8.19
C THR A 188 -5.51 8.61 6.87
N LEU A 189 -4.70 8.91 5.85
CA LEU A 189 -4.83 8.29 4.53
C LEU A 189 -4.38 6.84 4.60
N THR A 190 -5.29 5.92 4.30
CA THR A 190 -4.92 4.50 4.18
C THR A 190 -4.15 4.25 2.88
N ASP A 191 -3.64 3.03 2.67
CA ASP A 191 -3.05 2.62 1.39
C ASP A 191 -4.15 2.32 0.34
N ALA A 192 -5.06 3.26 0.17
CA ALA A 192 -6.15 3.25 -0.79
C ALA A 192 -6.58 4.70 -1.09
N GLU A 193 -7.29 4.90 -2.19
CA GLU A 193 -7.99 6.16 -2.42
C GLU A 193 -9.21 6.24 -1.48
N GLU A 194 -9.39 7.38 -0.81
CA GLU A 194 -10.37 7.49 0.26
C GLU A 194 -11.13 8.82 0.24
N ILE A 195 -12.41 8.75 0.62
CA ILE A 195 -13.27 9.93 0.79
C ILE A 195 -13.52 10.12 2.29
N PHE A 196 -13.05 11.25 2.81
CA PHE A 196 -13.26 11.66 4.19
C PHE A 196 -14.43 12.64 4.29
N VAL A 197 -15.29 12.43 5.28
CA VAL A 197 -16.42 13.32 5.56
C VAL A 197 -16.24 13.98 6.92
N PHE A 198 -16.24 15.32 6.94
CA PHE A 198 -16.27 16.11 8.15
C PHE A 198 -17.62 16.81 8.26
N GLU A 199 -18.48 16.26 9.11
CA GLU A 199 -19.77 16.85 9.47
C GLU A 199 -19.64 17.61 10.80
N GLN A 200 -20.10 18.85 10.83
CA GLN A 200 -20.10 19.72 11.99
C GLN A 200 -21.38 20.55 11.99
N SER A 201 -22.12 20.51 13.10
CA SER A 201 -23.26 21.38 13.32
C SER A 201 -22.88 22.52 14.25
N PHE A 202 -23.25 23.75 13.89
CA PHE A 202 -22.99 24.91 14.74
C PHE A 202 -24.22 25.38 15.50
N GLU A 203 -24.03 25.79 16.75
CA GLU A 203 -25.00 26.58 17.49
C GLU A 203 -24.77 28.07 17.24
N VAL A 204 -25.83 28.80 16.90
CA VAL A 204 -25.79 30.26 16.71
C VAL A 204 -26.19 30.91 18.03
N ARG A 205 -25.21 31.47 18.75
CA ARG A 205 -25.50 32.25 19.95
C ARG A 205 -26.03 33.62 19.55
N ASN A 206 -27.30 33.86 19.82
CA ASN A 206 -27.87 35.19 19.68
C ASN A 206 -27.25 36.10 20.75
N GLU A 207 -26.54 37.16 20.35
CA GLU A 207 -26.18 38.21 21.30
C GLU A 207 -27.47 38.79 21.90
N PRO A 208 -27.55 38.94 23.23
CA PRO A 208 -28.70 39.58 23.84
C PRO A 208 -28.78 41.01 23.30
N ARG A 209 -29.80 41.30 22.48
CA ARG A 209 -30.11 42.65 22.01
C ARG A 209 -30.13 43.56 23.24
N ARG A 210 -29.16 44.48 23.35
CA ARG A 210 -29.15 45.51 24.39
C ARG A 210 -30.53 46.17 24.35
N ARG A 211 -31.35 45.94 25.39
CA ARG A 211 -32.64 46.61 25.53
C ARG A 211 -32.34 48.10 25.61
N THR A 212 -32.64 48.84 24.54
CA THR A 212 -32.54 50.30 24.56
C THR A 212 -33.46 50.79 25.66
N HIS A 213 -32.88 51.29 26.75
CA HIS A 213 -33.64 51.80 27.88
C HIS A 213 -34.44 53.01 27.38
N ARG A 214 -35.72 52.82 27.07
CA ARG A 214 -36.60 53.95 26.72
C ARG A 214 -36.63 54.85 27.95
N ARG A 215 -36.10 56.07 27.81
CA ARG A 215 -36.29 57.11 28.84
C ARG A 215 -37.80 57.30 29.02
N PRO A 216 -38.33 57.21 30.25
CA PRO A 216 -39.75 57.48 30.48
C PRO A 216 -40.05 58.92 30.05
N ARG A 217 -41.04 59.09 29.17
CA ARG A 217 -41.60 60.41 28.88
C ARG A 217 -42.39 60.84 30.11
N ILE A 218 -41.93 61.91 30.76
CA ILE A 218 -42.70 62.58 31.81
C ILE A 218 -43.82 63.34 31.11
N THR A 219 -45.05 62.85 31.24
CA THR A 219 -46.25 63.59 30.82
C THR A 219 -46.63 64.52 31.97
N LYS A 220 -46.65 65.83 31.72
CA LYS A 220 -47.14 66.82 32.66
C LYS A 220 -48.67 66.70 32.73
N ILE A 221 -49.23 66.59 33.93
CA ILE A 221 -50.69 66.65 34.15
C ILE A 221 -51.01 68.13 34.42
N GLU A 222 -51.88 68.71 33.61
CA GLU A 222 -52.54 70.01 33.84
C GLU A 222 -53.92 69.79 34.45
#